data_AF-A0A8T7LAV6-F1
#
_entry.id   AF-A0A8T7LAV6-F1
#
_cell.length_a   1.000
_cell.length_b   1.000
_cell.length_c   1.000
_cell.angle_alpha   90.00
_cell.angle_beta   90.00
_cell.angle_gamma   90.00
#
_symmetry.space_group_name_H-M   'P 1'
#
loop_
_entity.id
_entity.type
_entity.pdbx_description
1 polymer ?
#
loop_
_entity_poly.entity_id
_entity_poly.type
_entity_poly.pdbx_seq_one_letter_code
_entity_poly.pdbx_strand_id
1 'polypeptide(L)'
;MPRPYRTLWLLIGVLAASVAACGGIGAVIMRREPLARETALMEARARWDASGFVAYRMQLSDRGCRLEVDVRAERVVSTRYAQLRACDQQPVAVRDLFALIERDGAVRRACVYRGCACDDVLNVRAEYHPSLGYPRSLEISLTPTPNWRHADFWRAAWRFRSLDVCDDLAIGSRMLTVVDVTPIQ
;
A
#
# COMPACT_ATOMS: atom_id res chain seq x y z
N MET A 1 57.31 20.96 -8.94
CA MET A 1 55.93 20.99 -8.42
C MET A 1 55.71 19.72 -7.61
N PRO A 2 55.35 19.84 -6.32
CA PRO A 2 55.45 18.74 -5.37
C PRO A 2 54.36 17.68 -5.63
N ARG A 3 54.80 16.41 -5.70
CA ARG A 3 54.00 15.18 -5.87
C ARG A 3 52.79 14.97 -4.93
N PRO A 4 52.69 15.49 -3.68
CA PRO A 4 51.55 15.19 -2.79
C PRO A 4 50.18 15.65 -3.29
N TYR A 5 50.09 16.70 -4.09
CA TYR A 5 48.79 17.22 -4.55
C TYR A 5 48.10 16.27 -5.54
N ARG A 6 48.87 15.54 -6.36
CA ARG A 6 48.29 14.61 -7.35
C ARG A 6 47.64 13.40 -6.69
N THR A 7 48.23 12.90 -5.61
CA THR A 7 47.67 11.79 -4.83
C THR A 7 46.42 12.22 -4.08
N LEU A 8 46.38 13.44 -3.54
CA LEU A 8 45.21 14.01 -2.86
C LEU A 8 44.01 14.16 -3.82
N TRP A 9 44.23 14.68 -5.03
CA TRP A 9 43.17 14.80 -6.04
C TRP A 9 42.65 13.44 -6.54
N LEU A 10 43.53 12.43 -6.66
CA LEU A 10 43.11 11.07 -6.99
C LEU A 10 42.25 10.45 -5.90
N LEU A 11 42.60 10.65 -4.62
CA LEU A 11 41.80 10.15 -3.50
C LEU A 11 40.42 10.82 -3.42
N ILE A 12 40.36 12.15 -3.63
CA ILE A 12 39.08 12.88 -3.69
C ILE A 12 38.22 12.38 -4.87
N GLY A 13 38.83 12.17 -6.04
CA GLY A 13 38.12 11.64 -7.22
C GLY A 13 37.56 10.24 -7.00
N VAL A 14 38.33 9.33 -6.39
CA VAL A 14 37.88 7.98 -6.04
C VAL A 14 36.76 8.02 -5.01
N LEU A 15 36.86 8.88 -4.00
CA LEU A 15 35.85 9.01 -2.95
C LEU A 15 34.54 9.65 -3.47
N ALA A 16 34.65 10.63 -4.37
CA ALA A 16 33.49 11.19 -5.06
C ALA A 16 32.81 10.15 -5.98
N ALA A 17 33.60 9.36 -6.71
CA ALA A 17 33.09 8.30 -7.57
C ALA A 17 32.42 7.17 -6.77
N SER A 18 32.95 6.80 -5.60
CA SER A 18 32.34 5.77 -4.75
C SER A 18 31.02 6.23 -4.13
N VAL A 19 30.94 7.48 -3.64
CA VAL A 19 29.69 8.06 -3.13
C VAL A 19 28.64 8.15 -4.24
N ALA A 20 29.02 8.57 -5.45
CA ALA A 20 28.11 8.61 -6.59
C ALA A 20 27.64 7.21 -7.02
N ALA A 21 28.53 6.20 -7.01
CA ALA A 21 28.17 4.81 -7.31
C ALA A 21 27.21 4.23 -6.26
N CYS A 22 27.49 4.42 -4.96
CA CYS A 22 26.59 3.98 -3.89
C CYS A 22 25.23 4.70 -3.92
N GLY A 23 25.23 6.02 -4.16
CA GLY A 23 23.99 6.80 -4.31
C GLY A 23 23.17 6.38 -5.54
N GLY A 24 23.83 6.12 -6.67
CA GLY A 24 23.19 5.68 -7.91
C GLY A 24 22.56 4.30 -7.80
N ILE A 25 23.25 3.33 -7.20
CA ILE A 25 22.73 1.97 -7.00
C ILE A 25 21.55 1.99 -6.01
N GLY A 26 21.65 2.74 -4.92
CA GLY A 26 20.57 2.88 -3.94
C GLY A 26 19.28 3.46 -4.54
N ALA A 27 19.40 4.51 -5.35
CA ALA A 27 18.26 5.13 -6.03
C ALA A 27 17.57 4.19 -7.04
N VAL A 28 18.32 3.33 -7.73
CA VAL A 28 17.76 2.36 -8.67
C VAL A 28 16.99 1.25 -7.94
N ILE A 29 17.52 0.73 -6.83
CA ILE A 29 16.86 -0.35 -6.07
C ILE A 29 15.56 0.15 -5.43
N MET A 30 15.57 1.33 -4.82
CA MET A 30 14.38 1.90 -4.16
C MET A 30 13.22 2.20 -5.13
N ARG A 31 13.49 2.45 -6.42
CA ARG A 31 12.46 2.74 -7.42
C ARG A 31 11.83 1.50 -8.06
N ARG A 32 12.46 0.32 -7.97
CA ARG A 32 11.99 -0.89 -8.65
C ARG A 32 10.69 -1.44 -8.07
N GLU A 33 10.53 -1.43 -6.76
CA GLU A 33 9.32 -1.95 -6.10
C GLU A 33 8.04 -1.17 -6.46
N PRO A 34 7.99 0.17 -6.34
CA PRO A 34 6.76 0.91 -6.67
C PRO A 34 6.39 0.77 -8.16
N LEU A 35 7.38 0.81 -9.06
CA LEU A 35 7.15 0.60 -10.50
C LEU A 35 6.59 -0.80 -10.79
N ALA A 36 7.14 -1.86 -10.18
CA ALA A 36 6.64 -3.21 -10.39
C ALA A 36 5.19 -3.39 -9.90
N ARG A 37 4.83 -2.75 -8.78
CA ARG A 37 3.45 -2.77 -8.25
C ARG A 37 2.48 -2.02 -9.16
N GLU A 38 2.87 -0.85 -9.64
CA GLU A 38 2.06 -0.06 -10.57
C GLU A 38 1.80 -0.81 -11.87
N THR A 39 2.84 -1.42 -12.46
CA THR A 39 2.70 -2.27 -13.66
C THR A 39 1.78 -3.46 -13.38
N ALA A 40 1.95 -4.15 -12.25
CA ALA A 40 1.10 -5.29 -11.89
C ALA A 40 -0.38 -4.90 -11.73
N LEU A 41 -0.64 -3.74 -11.12
CA LEU A 41 -1.97 -3.15 -11.01
C LEU A 41 -2.59 -2.87 -12.39
N MET A 42 -1.84 -2.22 -13.29
CA MET A 42 -2.30 -1.90 -14.64
C MET A 42 -2.62 -3.16 -15.45
N GLU A 43 -1.73 -4.16 -15.43
CA GLU A 43 -1.93 -5.42 -16.15
C GLU A 43 -3.12 -6.21 -15.59
N ALA A 44 -3.27 -6.24 -14.27
CA ALA A 44 -4.40 -6.89 -13.60
C ALA A 44 -5.73 -6.22 -13.96
N ARG A 45 -5.79 -4.89 -13.94
CA ARG A 45 -6.96 -4.12 -14.36
C ARG A 45 -7.28 -4.38 -15.84
N ALA A 46 -6.28 -4.40 -16.72
CA ALA A 46 -6.49 -4.72 -18.13
C ALA A 46 -7.10 -6.13 -18.35
N ARG A 47 -6.64 -7.14 -17.60
CA ARG A 47 -7.24 -8.49 -17.64
C ARG A 47 -8.68 -8.50 -17.15
N TRP A 48 -8.98 -7.73 -16.09
CA TRP A 48 -10.35 -7.61 -15.59
C TRP A 48 -11.27 -6.94 -16.61
N ASP A 49 -10.86 -5.82 -17.19
CA ASP A 49 -11.64 -5.09 -18.17
C ASP A 49 -11.87 -5.93 -19.44
N ALA A 50 -10.90 -6.78 -19.81
CA ALA A 50 -11.03 -7.73 -20.92
C ALA A 50 -11.92 -8.94 -20.64
N SER A 51 -12.33 -9.19 -19.38
CA SER A 51 -13.21 -10.32 -19.04
C SER A 51 -14.62 -10.20 -19.63
N GLY A 52 -15.06 -8.97 -19.93
CA GLY A 52 -16.39 -8.68 -20.46
C GLY A 52 -17.53 -8.87 -19.45
N PHE A 53 -17.23 -8.99 -18.15
CA PHE A 53 -18.25 -9.18 -17.12
C PHE A 53 -19.07 -7.90 -16.90
N VAL A 54 -20.31 -7.90 -17.39
CA VAL A 54 -21.26 -6.80 -17.15
C VAL A 54 -22.00 -6.99 -15.82
N ALA A 55 -22.27 -8.24 -15.44
CA ALA A 55 -22.84 -8.58 -14.16
C ALA A 55 -22.14 -9.83 -13.59
N TYR A 56 -21.84 -9.80 -12.29
CA TYR A 56 -21.18 -10.89 -11.60
C TYR A 56 -21.61 -10.96 -10.14
N ARG A 57 -21.47 -12.15 -9.56
CA ARG A 57 -21.53 -12.38 -8.12
C ARG A 57 -20.11 -12.54 -7.61
N MET A 58 -19.79 -11.82 -6.55
CA MET A 58 -18.51 -11.91 -5.88
C MET A 58 -18.71 -12.31 -4.42
N GLN A 59 -17.90 -13.26 -3.94
CA GLN A 59 -17.86 -13.66 -2.54
C GLN A 59 -16.64 -13.04 -1.87
N LEU A 60 -16.87 -12.24 -0.84
CA LEU A 60 -15.87 -11.58 -0.02
C LEU A 60 -15.77 -12.27 1.35
N SER A 61 -14.56 -12.29 1.89
CA SER A 61 -14.26 -12.71 3.25
C SER A 61 -13.38 -11.65 3.93
N ASP A 62 -13.83 -11.15 5.07
CA ASP A 62 -13.06 -10.25 5.95
C ASP A 62 -13.23 -10.71 7.40
N ARG A 63 -12.11 -10.99 8.09
CA ARG A 63 -12.09 -11.44 9.50
C ARG A 63 -13.08 -12.57 9.83
N GLY A 64 -13.23 -13.53 8.90
CA GLY A 64 -14.13 -14.68 9.05
C GLY A 64 -15.61 -14.38 8.75
N CYS A 65 -15.97 -13.12 8.48
CA CYS A 65 -17.28 -12.76 7.97
C CYS A 65 -17.33 -12.95 6.46
N ARG A 66 -18.39 -13.60 5.95
CA ARG A 66 -18.55 -13.86 4.51
C ARG A 66 -19.73 -13.09 3.95
N LEU A 67 -19.47 -12.42 2.83
CA LEU A 67 -20.38 -11.51 2.18
C LEU A 67 -20.47 -11.84 0.69
N GLU A 68 -21.65 -12.13 0.19
CA GLU A 68 -21.89 -12.21 -1.24
C GLU A 68 -22.44 -10.88 -1.74
N VAL A 69 -21.91 -10.39 -2.85
CA VAL A 69 -22.36 -9.18 -3.51
C VAL A 69 -22.68 -9.49 -4.96
N ASP A 70 -23.90 -9.17 -5.36
CA ASP A 70 -24.30 -9.16 -6.76
C ASP A 70 -23.96 -7.77 -7.30
N VAL A 71 -23.21 -7.71 -8.39
CA VAL A 71 -22.71 -6.49 -9.03
C VAL A 71 -23.20 -6.44 -10.47
N ARG A 72 -23.64 -5.26 -10.91
CA ARG A 72 -24.00 -4.98 -12.31
C ARG A 72 -23.43 -3.63 -12.72
N ALA A 73 -22.71 -3.59 -13.84
CA ALA A 73 -21.98 -2.41 -14.32
C ALA A 73 -21.12 -1.76 -13.23
N GLU A 74 -20.35 -2.58 -12.50
CA GLU A 74 -19.50 -2.14 -11.37
C GLU A 74 -20.27 -1.37 -10.27
N ARG A 75 -21.53 -1.71 -10.06
CA ARG A 75 -22.36 -1.22 -8.95
C ARG A 75 -22.99 -2.39 -8.20
N VAL A 76 -22.90 -2.36 -6.88
CA VAL A 76 -23.55 -3.36 -6.02
C VAL A 76 -25.07 -3.21 -6.15
N VAL A 77 -25.75 -4.28 -6.56
CA VAL A 77 -27.22 -4.32 -6.72
C VAL A 77 -27.89 -5.10 -5.59
N SER A 78 -27.20 -6.08 -5.03
CA SER A 78 -27.72 -6.94 -3.97
C SER A 78 -26.57 -7.43 -3.09
N THR A 79 -26.88 -7.75 -1.84
CA THR A 79 -25.92 -8.16 -0.83
C THR A 79 -26.53 -9.23 0.06
N ARG A 80 -25.82 -10.34 0.28
CA ARG A 80 -26.21 -11.41 1.20
C ARG A 80 -25.08 -11.69 2.19
N TYR A 81 -25.42 -11.74 3.46
CA TYR A 81 -24.48 -12.10 4.52
C TYR A 81 -24.65 -13.58 4.85
N ALA A 82 -23.53 -14.30 4.99
CA ALA A 82 -23.58 -15.70 5.43
C ALA A 82 -23.98 -15.82 6.91
N GLN A 83 -23.74 -14.77 7.71
CA GLN A 83 -24.05 -14.71 9.12
C GLN A 83 -25.28 -13.81 9.41
N LEU A 84 -25.88 -14.01 10.59
CA LEU A 84 -27.02 -13.22 11.09
C LEU A 84 -26.70 -11.73 11.30
N ARG A 85 -25.42 -11.40 11.53
CA ARG A 85 -24.96 -10.02 11.69
C ARG A 85 -24.28 -9.55 10.41
N ALA A 86 -24.52 -8.30 10.05
CA ALA A 86 -23.82 -7.65 8.95
C ALA A 86 -22.30 -7.64 9.22
N CYS A 87 -21.52 -7.86 8.16
CA CYS A 87 -20.07 -7.69 8.21
C CYS A 87 -19.71 -6.21 8.34
N ASP A 88 -18.62 -5.92 9.06
CA ASP A 88 -18.04 -4.56 9.10
C ASP A 88 -17.57 -4.10 7.72
N GLN A 89 -17.15 -5.04 6.88
CA GLN A 89 -16.76 -4.78 5.51
C GLN A 89 -17.97 -4.34 4.69
N GLN A 90 -17.87 -3.14 4.10
CA GLN A 90 -18.89 -2.62 3.20
C GLN A 90 -18.95 -3.45 1.91
N PRO A 91 -20.16 -3.67 1.36
CA PRO A 91 -20.34 -4.23 0.02
C PRO A 91 -19.62 -3.36 -1.03
N VAL A 92 -18.82 -3.99 -1.88
CA VAL A 92 -18.00 -3.29 -2.88
C VAL A 92 -17.96 -4.07 -4.19
N ALA A 93 -17.74 -3.37 -5.31
CA ALA A 93 -17.44 -3.97 -6.60
C ALA A 93 -15.92 -4.15 -6.79
N VAL A 94 -15.51 -4.91 -7.81
CA VAL A 94 -14.10 -5.10 -8.17
C VAL A 94 -13.43 -3.77 -8.51
N ARG A 95 -14.14 -2.85 -9.19
CA ARG A 95 -13.64 -1.48 -9.41
C ARG A 95 -13.25 -0.77 -8.12
N ASP A 96 -14.03 -0.94 -7.07
CA ASP A 96 -13.80 -0.24 -5.80
C ASP A 96 -12.61 -0.86 -5.05
N LEU A 97 -12.33 -2.15 -5.24
CA LEU A 97 -11.11 -2.80 -4.75
C LEU A 97 -9.86 -2.24 -5.43
N PHE A 98 -9.88 -2.07 -6.76
CA PHE A 98 -8.79 -1.41 -7.46
C PHE A 98 -8.61 0.05 -7.00
N ALA A 99 -9.70 0.80 -6.84
CA ALA A 99 -9.64 2.17 -6.33
C ALA A 99 -9.08 2.25 -4.89
N LEU A 100 -9.22 1.19 -4.08
CA LEU A 100 -8.58 1.10 -2.78
C LEU A 100 -7.06 0.90 -2.91
N ILE A 101 -6.61 0.05 -3.84
CA ILE A 101 -5.19 -0.19 -4.10
C ILE A 101 -4.51 1.08 -4.63
N GLU A 102 -5.19 1.84 -5.50
CA GLU A 102 -4.71 3.13 -6.03
C GLU A 102 -4.49 4.20 -4.94
N ARG A 103 -5.03 4.00 -3.73
CA ARG A 103 -4.86 4.89 -2.57
C ARG A 103 -3.67 4.52 -1.68
N ASP A 104 -2.94 3.44 -1.99
CA ASP A 104 -1.72 3.03 -1.29
C ASP A 104 -0.73 4.20 -1.14
N GLY A 105 -0.30 4.47 0.09
CA GLY A 105 0.63 5.56 0.43
C GLY A 105 0.07 6.99 0.29
N ALA A 106 -1.04 7.18 -0.44
CA ALA A 106 -1.61 8.51 -0.71
C ALA A 106 -2.50 9.02 0.42
N VAL A 107 -3.21 8.13 1.11
CA VAL A 107 -4.11 8.50 2.20
C VAL A 107 -3.34 8.55 3.52
N ARG A 108 -3.33 9.73 4.15
CA ARG A 108 -2.70 9.96 5.46
C ARG A 108 -3.74 10.48 6.44
N ARG A 109 -3.80 9.90 7.64
CA ARG A 109 -4.52 10.49 8.78
C ARG A 109 -3.51 11.24 9.62
N ALA A 110 -3.61 12.56 9.62
CA ALA A 110 -2.71 13.40 10.39
C ALA A 110 -3.04 13.33 11.87
N CYS A 111 -2.02 13.49 12.71
CA CYS A 111 -2.17 13.70 14.14
C CYS A 111 -2.97 12.62 14.89
N VAL A 112 -2.56 11.36 14.75
CA VAL A 112 -3.27 10.24 15.38
C VAL A 112 -2.68 9.88 16.74
N TYR A 113 -1.35 9.96 16.89
CA TYR A 113 -0.66 9.47 18.08
C TYR A 113 0.26 10.50 18.71
N ARG A 114 0.32 10.45 20.05
CA ARG A 114 1.21 11.27 20.89
C ARG A 114 1.07 12.76 20.56
N GLY A 115 -0.18 13.23 20.48
CA GLY A 115 -0.52 14.52 19.88
C GLY A 115 -0.42 14.42 18.36
N CYS A 116 0.43 15.25 17.76
CA CYS A 116 0.72 15.24 16.33
C CYS A 116 2.14 14.74 16.00
N ALA A 117 2.70 13.85 16.83
CA ALA A 117 4.05 13.32 16.59
C ALA A 117 4.08 12.29 15.46
N CYS A 118 3.00 11.53 15.28
CA CYS A 118 2.89 10.50 14.25
C CYS A 118 1.58 10.64 13.46
N ASP A 119 1.68 10.43 12.15
CA ASP A 119 0.56 10.30 11.22
C ASP A 119 0.38 8.83 10.84
N ASP A 120 -0.83 8.39 10.54
CA ASP A 120 -1.05 7.07 9.92
C ASP A 120 -1.05 7.16 8.41
N VAL A 121 -0.36 6.24 7.75
CA VAL A 121 -0.38 6.08 6.29
C VAL A 121 -1.09 4.77 5.94
N LEU A 122 -2.04 4.85 5.02
CA LEU A 122 -2.70 3.69 4.44
C LEU A 122 -1.70 2.95 3.54
N ASN A 123 -1.48 1.67 3.83
CA ASN A 123 -0.75 0.77 2.95
C ASN A 123 -1.67 -0.36 2.47
N VAL A 124 -1.67 -0.63 1.17
CA VAL A 124 -2.48 -1.67 0.54
C VAL A 124 -1.59 -2.54 -0.34
N ARG A 125 -1.46 -3.82 0.01
CA ARG A 125 -0.81 -4.81 -0.84
C ARG A 125 -1.88 -5.73 -1.41
N ALA A 126 -1.78 -6.03 -2.69
CA ALA A 126 -2.76 -6.87 -3.37
C ALA A 126 -2.10 -7.99 -4.18
N GLU A 127 -2.75 -9.15 -4.20
CA GLU A 127 -2.46 -10.21 -5.15
C GLU A 127 -3.65 -10.35 -6.10
N TYR A 128 -3.37 -10.60 -7.38
CA TYR A 128 -4.37 -10.60 -8.43
C TYR A 128 -4.67 -12.01 -8.93
N HIS A 129 -5.90 -12.24 -9.38
CA HIS A 129 -6.25 -13.47 -10.05
C HIS A 129 -5.46 -13.60 -11.38
N PRO A 130 -4.81 -14.74 -11.66
CA PRO A 130 -3.87 -14.84 -12.79
C PRO A 130 -4.53 -14.67 -14.16
N SER A 131 -5.74 -15.20 -14.36
CA SER A 131 -6.47 -15.09 -15.63
C SER A 131 -7.38 -13.87 -15.70
N LEU A 132 -8.28 -13.72 -14.73
CA LEU A 132 -9.31 -12.67 -14.70
C LEU A 132 -8.81 -11.31 -14.16
N GLY A 133 -7.65 -11.24 -13.49
CA GLY A 133 -7.06 -9.96 -13.08
C GLY A 133 -7.69 -9.25 -11.87
N TYR A 134 -8.85 -9.66 -11.35
CA TYR A 134 -9.42 -9.01 -10.16
C TYR A 134 -8.50 -9.18 -8.92
N PRO A 135 -8.52 -8.23 -7.96
CA PRO A 135 -7.79 -8.37 -6.70
C PRO A 135 -8.35 -9.54 -5.88
N ARG A 136 -7.53 -10.57 -5.64
CA ARG A 136 -7.93 -11.78 -4.91
C ARG A 136 -7.71 -11.64 -3.41
N SER A 137 -6.60 -11.03 -3.01
CA SER A 137 -6.27 -10.76 -1.62
C SER A 137 -5.83 -9.30 -1.51
N LEU A 138 -6.25 -8.62 -0.45
CA LEU A 138 -5.80 -7.27 -0.10
C LEU A 138 -5.40 -7.26 1.37
N GLU A 139 -4.11 -7.08 1.63
CA GLU A 139 -3.59 -6.74 2.94
C GLU A 139 -3.67 -5.22 3.11
N ILE A 140 -4.56 -4.77 3.98
CA ILE A 140 -4.78 -3.35 4.26
C ILE A 140 -4.20 -3.07 5.63
N SER A 141 -3.26 -2.14 5.70
CA SER A 141 -2.63 -1.73 6.96
C SER A 141 -2.60 -0.21 7.13
N LEU A 142 -2.65 0.24 8.37
CA LEU A 142 -2.35 1.61 8.75
C LEU A 142 -1.01 1.58 9.49
N THR A 143 0.00 2.18 8.88
CA THR A 143 1.35 2.22 9.44
C THR A 143 1.62 3.62 9.99
N PRO A 144 1.95 3.72 11.29
CA PRO A 144 2.37 4.97 11.88
C PRO A 144 3.68 5.46 11.25
N THR A 145 3.73 6.74 10.91
CA THR A 145 4.90 7.41 10.33
C THR A 145 5.20 8.68 11.09
N PRO A 146 6.48 9.05 11.26
CA PRO A 146 6.84 10.27 11.97
C PRO A 146 6.34 11.51 11.24
N ASN A 147 5.85 12.49 12.00
CA ASN A 147 5.49 13.81 11.52
C ASN A 147 6.55 14.86 11.94
N TRP A 148 7.73 14.71 11.38
CA TRP A 148 8.89 15.61 11.41
C TRP A 148 8.59 17.09 11.14
N ARG A 149 7.45 17.42 10.52
CA ARG A 149 7.02 18.81 10.29
C ARG A 149 6.32 19.43 11.51
N HIS A 150 5.88 18.63 12.47
CA HIS A 150 5.15 19.10 13.64
C HIS A 150 6.04 19.17 14.88
N ALA A 151 5.82 20.18 15.74
CA ALA A 151 6.61 20.39 16.95
C ALA A 151 6.51 19.22 17.96
N ASP A 152 5.36 18.53 17.98
CA ASP A 152 5.11 17.38 18.86
C ASP A 152 6.07 16.23 18.60
N PHE A 153 6.45 16.01 17.34
CA PHE A 153 7.44 15.00 16.99
C PHE A 153 8.76 15.30 17.69
N TRP A 154 9.27 16.53 17.57
CA TRP A 154 10.53 16.93 18.18
C TRP A 154 10.48 16.91 19.71
N ARG A 155 9.35 17.33 20.31
CA ARG A 155 9.15 17.24 21.75
C ARG A 155 9.17 15.79 22.23
N ALA A 156 8.51 14.89 21.50
CA ALA A 156 8.51 13.48 21.82
C ALA A 156 9.90 12.85 21.62
N ALA A 157 10.59 13.15 20.51
CA ALA A 157 11.92 12.66 20.24
C ALA A 157 12.94 13.09 21.31
N TRP A 158 12.85 14.34 21.79
CA TRP A 158 13.65 14.81 22.90
C TRP A 158 13.33 14.08 24.21
N ARG A 159 12.05 13.88 24.50
CA ARG A 159 11.57 13.19 25.71
C ARG A 159 12.00 11.73 25.76
N PHE A 160 11.89 11.01 24.64
CA PHE A 160 12.23 9.60 24.52
C PHE A 160 13.69 9.34 24.13
N ARG A 161 14.44 10.41 23.81
CA ARG A 161 15.84 10.35 23.34
C ARG A 161 16.01 9.42 22.12
N SER A 162 15.00 9.34 21.25
CA SER A 162 14.98 8.50 20.05
C SER A 162 14.18 9.18 18.93
N LEU A 163 14.54 8.90 17.68
CA LEU A 163 13.76 9.33 16.50
C LEU A 163 12.67 8.30 16.13
N ASP A 164 12.72 7.11 16.72
CA ASP A 164 11.81 5.98 16.45
C ASP A 164 10.52 6.08 17.27
N VAL A 165 10.02 7.32 17.42
CA VAL A 165 8.87 7.66 18.28
C VAL A 165 7.56 7.00 17.82
N CYS A 166 7.52 6.47 16.60
CA CYS A 166 6.32 5.87 16.03
C CYS A 166 6.42 4.34 15.86
N ASP A 167 7.59 3.75 16.14
CA ASP A 167 7.88 2.35 15.81
C ASP A 167 7.27 1.37 16.81
N ASP A 168 6.97 1.84 18.03
CA ASP A 168 6.33 1.05 19.08
C ASP A 168 4.79 1.09 19.02
N LEU A 169 4.22 1.79 18.05
CA LEU A 169 2.79 1.93 17.87
C LEU A 169 2.22 0.70 17.13
N ALA A 170 1.03 0.27 17.55
CA ALA A 170 0.37 -0.90 16.96
C ALA A 170 0.00 -0.64 15.50
N ILE A 171 0.47 -1.50 14.60
CA ILE A 171 0.06 -1.51 13.19
C ILE A 171 -1.29 -2.21 13.09
N GLY A 172 -2.33 -1.46 12.72
CA GLY A 172 -3.63 -2.05 12.43
C GLY A 172 -3.60 -2.68 11.05
N SER A 173 -3.71 -4.02 10.96
CA SER A 173 -3.84 -4.73 9.67
C SER A 173 -5.14 -5.52 9.57
N ARG A 174 -5.61 -5.72 8.35
CA ARG A 174 -6.70 -6.65 8.02
C ARG A 174 -6.50 -7.23 6.63
N MET A 175 -7.02 -8.44 6.44
CA MET A 175 -7.01 -9.13 5.16
C MET A 175 -8.43 -9.19 4.60
N LEU A 176 -8.61 -8.61 3.42
CA LEU A 176 -9.83 -8.76 2.62
C LEU A 176 -9.55 -9.76 1.50
N THR A 177 -10.39 -10.78 1.35
CA THR A 177 -10.20 -11.83 0.35
C THR A 177 -11.43 -11.94 -0.53
N VAL A 178 -11.22 -11.92 -1.85
CA VAL A 178 -12.20 -12.34 -2.84
C VAL A 178 -12.07 -13.85 -3.01
N VAL A 179 -13.05 -14.58 -2.45
CA VAL A 179 -13.08 -16.04 -2.48
C VAL A 179 -13.42 -16.54 -3.87
N ASP A 180 -14.41 -15.92 -4.51
CA ASP A 180 -14.88 -16.32 -5.84
C ASP A 180 -15.53 -15.15 -6.58
N VAL A 181 -15.50 -15.20 -7.91
CA VAL A 181 -16.18 -14.28 -8.83
C VAL A 181 -16.79 -15.09 -9.97
N THR A 182 -18.12 -15.06 -10.08
CA THR A 182 -18.86 -15.78 -11.12
C THR A 182 -19.75 -14.84 -11.92
N PRO A 183 -19.79 -14.93 -13.25
CA PRO A 183 -20.70 -14.12 -14.06
C PRO A 183 -22.15 -14.48 -13.75
N ILE A 184 -23.04 -13.49 -13.78
CA ILE A 184 -24.49 -13.69 -13.63
C ILE A 184 -25.22 -13.08 -14.84
N GLN A 185 -26.38 -13.64 -15.18
CA GLN A 185 -27.22 -13.17 -16.29
C GLN A 185 -28.15 -12.03 -15.87
#